data_AF-A0A1A1YPM1-F1
#
_entry.id   AF-A0A1A1YPM1-F1
#
_cell.length_a   1.000
_cell.length_b   1.000
_cell.length_c   1.000
_cell.angle_alpha   90.00
_cell.angle_beta   90.00
_cell.angle_gamma   90.00
#
_symmetry.space_group_name_H-M   'P 1'
#
loop_
_entity.id
_entity.type
_entity.pdbx_description
1 polymer ?
#
loop_
_entity_poly.entity_id
_entity_poly.type
_entity_poly.pdbx_seq_one_letter_code
_entity_poly.pdbx_strand_id
1 'polypeptide(L)'
;MAIEQDLKIFISWSGDLAREITKVLRDWLPKMFDHIDPWASEVDIDAGMRGLDVIQDRLNASSFGIIVVTTENMNKPWLNFEAGALSKRLEEERNPVVPLLVNFENVYDLQGPVSQFQAIKLDQTGMRGLCRSIAAVIGLDPLKVDARFLWAWPDLEKSIAQAKHAAGKQPEVPPVDEKDLLRGIFSAVRTLEKQVVALSNSVPVVSIPLSPNVNAVKHGRSPWHDGQLMQAIQDEIEQIASQYKPVRYVTPMERKGEKVLGVMFADGEGLSQGQFKDLMNQTRGRGVTVAVLTDRELDQS
;
A
#
# COMPACT_ATOMS: atom_id res chain seq x y z
N MET A 1 27.49 -3.22 -2.21
CA MET A 1 27.25 -1.80 -1.88
C MET A 1 26.89 -1.79 -0.41
N ALA A 2 27.79 -1.34 0.45
CA ALA A 2 27.53 -1.23 1.89
C ALA A 2 26.48 -0.13 2.10
N ILE A 3 25.49 -0.39 2.95
CA ILE A 3 24.52 0.63 3.35
C ILE A 3 25.27 1.52 4.35
N GLU A 4 25.74 2.69 3.90
CA GLU A 4 26.63 3.58 4.66
C GLU A 4 25.88 4.61 5.51
N GLN A 5 24.57 4.42 5.73
CA GLN A 5 23.72 5.27 6.56
C GLN A 5 22.73 4.38 7.32
N ASP A 6 22.71 4.48 8.65
CA ASP A 6 21.71 3.80 9.47
C ASP A 6 20.31 4.35 9.16
N LEU A 7 19.32 3.46 9.05
CA LEU A 7 17.93 3.83 8.83
C LEU A 7 17.39 4.55 10.07
N LYS A 8 17.09 5.83 9.93
CA LYS A 8 16.55 6.67 11.01
C LYS A 8 15.08 6.35 11.25
N ILE A 9 14.76 5.88 12.45
CA ILE A 9 13.39 5.65 12.89
C ILE A 9 13.05 6.68 13.95
N PHE A 10 12.09 7.55 13.67
CA PHE A 10 11.62 8.51 14.65
C PHE A 10 10.52 7.90 15.52
N ILE A 11 10.65 8.02 16.84
CA ILE A 11 9.65 7.59 17.82
C ILE A 11 9.12 8.80 18.58
N SER A 12 7.85 9.11 18.35
CA SER A 12 7.11 10.18 18.98
C SER A 12 6.37 9.67 20.22
N TRP A 13 6.43 10.43 21.33
CA TRP A 13 5.80 10.07 22.59
C TRP A 13 5.35 11.30 23.40
N SER A 14 4.33 11.09 24.23
CA SER A 14 3.86 12.07 25.21
C SER A 14 3.19 11.34 26.38
N GLY A 15 3.46 11.78 27.61
CA GLY A 15 3.04 11.09 28.83
C GLY A 15 4.00 9.99 29.27
N ASP A 16 3.87 9.57 30.53
CA ASP A 16 4.84 8.70 31.18
C ASP A 16 4.86 7.29 30.59
N LEU A 17 3.68 6.71 30.29
CA LEU A 17 3.60 5.38 29.69
C LEU A 17 4.23 5.35 28.30
N ALA A 18 3.92 6.34 27.47
CA ALA A 18 4.48 6.43 26.13
C ALA A 18 6.02 6.56 26.17
N ARG A 19 6.54 7.31 27.16
CA ARG A 19 7.98 7.45 27.40
C ARG A 19 8.65 6.11 27.74
N GLU A 20 8.08 5.35 28.68
CA GLU A 20 8.66 4.06 29.08
C GLU A 20 8.60 3.03 27.93
N ILE A 21 7.50 2.97 27.18
CA ILE A 21 7.41 2.14 25.97
C ILE A 21 8.44 2.57 24.93
N THR A 22 8.64 3.87 24.74
CA THR A 22 9.63 4.39 23.79
C THR A 22 11.04 3.95 24.14
N LYS A 23 11.42 3.94 25.43
CA LYS A 23 12.72 3.40 25.87
C LYS A 23 12.88 1.93 25.49
N VAL A 24 11.84 1.12 25.76
CA VAL A 24 11.83 -0.31 25.40
C VAL A 24 12.03 -0.50 23.89
N LEU A 25 11.34 0.30 23.07
CA LEU A 25 11.47 0.22 21.61
C LEU A 25 12.87 0.62 21.13
N ARG A 26 13.47 1.67 21.71
CA ARG A 26 14.83 2.11 21.37
C ARG A 26 15.88 1.05 21.66
N ASP A 27 15.71 0.30 22.75
CA ASP A 27 16.63 -0.78 23.11
C ASP A 27 16.37 -2.08 22.32
N TRP A 28 15.12 -2.31 21.94
CA TRP A 28 14.71 -3.56 21.28
C TRP A 28 14.89 -3.53 19.76
N LEU A 29 14.54 -2.42 19.11
CA LEU A 29 14.62 -2.32 17.65
C LEU A 29 16.03 -2.63 17.11
N PRO A 30 17.15 -2.12 17.67
CA PRO A 30 18.50 -2.44 17.18
C PRO A 30 18.89 -3.91 17.39
N LYS A 31 18.17 -4.65 18.24
CA LYS A 31 18.33 -6.11 18.38
C LYS A 31 17.57 -6.88 17.31
N MET A 32 16.61 -6.25 16.64
CA MET A 32 15.79 -6.83 15.58
C MET A 32 16.31 -6.53 14.17
N PHE A 33 16.86 -5.35 13.97
CA PHE A 33 17.37 -4.92 12.67
C PHE A 33 18.79 -4.40 12.84
N ASP A 34 19.63 -4.76 11.89
CA ASP A 34 20.97 -4.22 11.80
C ASP A 34 20.89 -2.89 11.03
N HIS A 35 21.80 -1.95 11.32
CA HIS A 35 21.86 -0.64 10.65
C HIS A 35 20.60 0.23 10.77
N ILE A 36 20.02 0.28 11.96
CA ILE A 36 18.94 1.21 12.27
C ILE A 36 19.32 2.12 13.44
N ASP A 37 18.82 3.35 13.41
CA ASP A 37 18.99 4.36 14.45
C ASP A 37 17.61 4.80 14.97
N PRO A 38 17.06 4.11 16.00
CA PRO A 38 15.84 4.52 16.66
C PRO A 38 16.10 5.75 17.54
N TRP A 39 15.65 6.89 17.06
CA TRP A 39 15.73 8.15 17.77
C TRP A 39 14.35 8.56 18.27
N ALA A 40 14.26 8.96 19.54
CA ALA A 40 13.03 9.48 20.13
C ALA A 40 13.19 10.95 20.47
N SER A 41 12.07 11.68 20.53
CA SER A 41 12.09 13.06 21.03
C SER A 41 12.68 13.12 22.44
N GLU A 42 13.56 14.10 22.68
CA GLU A 42 14.22 14.29 23.99
C GLU A 42 13.27 14.88 25.04
N VAL A 43 12.20 15.53 24.59
CA VAL A 43 11.20 16.20 25.43
C VAL A 43 9.81 15.66 25.13
N ASP A 44 8.92 15.74 26.14
CA ASP A 44 7.50 15.47 25.95
C ASP A 44 6.93 16.47 24.94
N ILE A 45 6.29 15.96 23.91
CA ILE A 45 5.72 16.74 22.82
C ILE A 45 4.61 17.69 23.29
N ASP A 46 3.98 17.40 24.42
CA ASP A 46 2.94 18.25 25.01
C ASP A 46 3.50 19.50 25.73
N ALA A 47 4.80 19.53 26.04
CA ALA A 47 5.43 20.65 26.73
C ALA A 47 5.69 21.85 25.78
N GLY A 48 4.62 22.54 25.37
CA GLY A 48 4.66 23.82 24.66
C GLY A 48 4.64 23.70 23.14
N MET A 49 3.61 24.28 22.51
CA MET A 49 3.23 24.20 21.08
C MET A 49 4.24 24.74 20.03
N ARG A 50 5.56 24.57 20.22
CA ARG A 50 6.57 24.64 19.14
C ARG A 50 7.07 23.26 18.70
N GLY A 51 6.56 22.18 19.28
CA GLY A 51 6.96 20.81 18.96
C GLY A 51 6.48 20.29 17.60
N LEU A 52 5.43 20.85 17.01
CA LEU A 52 4.82 20.35 15.77
C LEU A 52 5.74 20.49 14.54
N ASP A 53 6.29 21.67 14.32
CA ASP A 53 7.24 21.89 13.22
C ASP A 53 8.49 21.04 13.42
N VAL A 54 8.94 20.88 14.67
CA VAL A 54 10.06 20.02 15.03
C VAL A 54 9.74 18.55 14.74
N ILE A 55 8.55 18.06 15.06
CA ILE A 55 8.13 16.68 14.75
C ILE A 55 8.07 16.46 13.24
N GLN A 56 7.53 17.41 12.49
CA GLN A 56 7.50 17.34 11.04
C GLN A 56 8.93 17.30 10.47
N ASP A 57 9.81 18.20 10.91
CA ASP A 57 11.21 18.22 10.48
C ASP A 57 11.92 16.90 10.80
N ARG A 58 11.63 16.31 11.97
CA ARG A 58 12.19 15.01 12.38
C ARG A 58 11.63 13.85 11.58
N LEU A 59 10.33 13.83 11.29
CA LEU A 59 9.69 12.83 10.43
C LEU A 59 10.22 12.93 8.98
N ASN A 60 10.40 14.15 8.47
CA ASN A 60 10.98 14.39 7.14
C ASN A 60 12.44 13.92 7.08
N ALA A 61 13.19 14.09 8.17
CA ALA A 61 14.57 13.63 8.29
C ALA A 61 14.70 12.12 8.61
N SER A 62 13.60 11.40 8.80
CA SER A 62 13.57 9.98 9.19
C SER A 62 12.94 9.14 8.09
N SER A 63 13.40 7.90 7.93
CA SER A 63 12.87 6.98 6.92
C SER A 63 11.60 6.26 7.38
N PHE A 64 11.31 6.28 8.68
CA PHE A 64 10.16 5.63 9.29
C PHE A 64 9.73 6.40 10.55
N GLY A 65 8.42 6.49 10.78
CA GLY A 65 7.83 7.11 11.98
C GLY A 65 7.00 6.13 12.81
N ILE A 66 7.19 6.15 14.13
CA ILE A 66 6.36 5.45 15.11
C ILE A 66 5.76 6.49 16.05
N ILE A 67 4.45 6.48 16.22
CA ILE A 67 3.76 7.36 17.18
C ILE A 67 3.22 6.49 18.30
N VAL A 68 3.74 6.64 19.52
CA VAL A 68 3.27 5.86 20.67
C VAL A 68 2.03 6.51 21.26
N VAL A 69 0.88 5.89 21.01
CA VAL A 69 -0.43 6.39 21.43
C VAL A 69 -0.89 5.66 22.68
N THR A 70 -1.30 6.42 23.69
CA THR A 70 -1.87 5.94 24.96
C THR A 70 -3.23 6.59 25.16
N THR A 71 -4.04 6.09 26.11
CA THR A 71 -5.30 6.74 26.48
C THR A 71 -5.11 8.14 27.05
N GLU A 72 -3.94 8.43 27.62
CA GLU A 72 -3.55 9.75 28.12
C GLU A 72 -3.31 10.76 26.98
N ASN A 73 -2.70 10.33 25.87
CA ASN A 73 -2.22 11.24 24.83
C ASN A 73 -3.05 11.26 23.54
N MET A 74 -3.97 10.31 23.35
CA MET A 74 -4.75 10.17 22.11
C MET A 74 -5.58 11.40 21.74
N ASN A 75 -5.98 12.20 22.73
CA ASN A 75 -6.79 13.41 22.52
C ASN A 75 -5.95 14.70 22.41
N LYS A 76 -4.61 14.60 22.48
CA LYS A 76 -3.76 15.79 22.47
C LYS A 76 -3.86 16.52 21.11
N PRO A 77 -3.91 17.87 21.11
CA PRO A 77 -4.11 18.64 19.88
C PRO A 77 -3.08 18.36 18.78
N TRP A 78 -1.83 18.06 19.13
CA TRP A 78 -0.78 17.80 18.15
C TRP A 78 -1.05 16.52 17.34
N LEU A 79 -1.55 15.46 17.98
CA LEU A 79 -2.02 14.23 17.32
C LEU A 79 -3.18 14.58 16.35
N ASN A 80 -4.10 15.45 16.77
CA ASN A 80 -5.28 15.80 15.98
C ASN A 80 -4.99 16.79 14.83
N PHE A 81 -4.01 17.69 14.98
CA PHE A 81 -3.56 18.62 13.94
C PHE A 81 -2.79 17.90 12.81
N GLU A 82 -2.17 16.78 13.15
CA GLU A 82 -1.25 16.02 12.31
C GLU A 82 -1.91 15.39 11.10
N ALA A 83 -3.17 15.02 11.17
CA ALA A 83 -3.76 14.29 10.07
C ALA A 83 -3.91 15.09 8.77
N GLY A 84 -4.23 16.38 8.88
CA GLY A 84 -4.36 17.24 7.70
C GLY A 84 -3.02 17.61 7.07
N ALA A 85 -1.98 17.80 7.89
CA ALA A 85 -0.66 18.26 7.45
C ALA A 85 0.28 17.10 7.04
N LEU A 86 0.27 15.98 7.79
CA LEU A 86 0.99 14.77 7.41
C LEU A 86 0.37 14.12 6.17
N SER A 87 -0.96 14.01 6.06
CA SER A 87 -1.59 13.40 4.88
C SER A 87 -1.29 14.13 3.58
N LYS A 88 -1.25 15.47 3.63
CA LYS A 88 -1.01 16.29 2.44
C LYS A 88 0.42 16.18 1.91
N ARG A 89 1.35 15.67 2.72
CA ARG A 89 2.76 15.48 2.36
C ARG A 89 3.18 14.01 2.24
N LEU A 90 2.46 13.07 2.85
CA LEU A 90 2.58 11.62 2.60
C LEU A 90 2.19 11.22 1.18
N GLU A 91 1.41 12.06 0.48
CA GLU A 91 1.14 11.90 -0.95
C GLU A 91 2.37 12.29 -1.82
N GLU A 92 3.32 13.07 -1.29
CA GLU A 92 4.50 13.58 -2.01
C GLU A 92 5.83 12.95 -1.53
N GLU A 93 5.95 12.56 -0.25
CA GLU A 93 7.15 11.97 0.37
C GLU A 93 6.86 10.60 1.04
N ARG A 94 7.71 9.61 0.74
CA ARG A 94 7.49 8.16 0.89
C ARG A 94 7.75 7.57 2.30
N ASN A 95 7.66 8.34 3.38
CA ASN A 95 8.07 7.84 4.71
C ASN A 95 6.86 7.30 5.50
N PRO A 96 6.74 5.96 5.70
CA PRO A 96 5.60 5.39 6.41
C PRO A 96 5.59 5.79 7.90
N VAL A 97 4.41 6.12 8.40
CA VAL A 97 4.15 6.46 9.81
C VAL A 97 3.12 5.49 10.38
N VAL A 98 3.44 4.91 11.54
CA VAL A 98 2.61 3.89 12.19
C VAL A 98 2.24 4.33 13.63
N PRO A 99 0.96 4.57 13.92
CA PRO A 99 0.49 4.71 15.28
C PRO A 99 0.52 3.35 16.01
N LEU A 100 1.18 3.31 17.16
CA LEU A 100 1.32 2.15 18.03
C LEU A 100 0.47 2.34 19.28
N LEU A 101 -0.64 1.61 19.35
CA LEU A 101 -1.65 1.72 20.39
C LEU A 101 -1.25 0.93 21.63
N VAL A 102 -1.09 1.62 22.75
CA VAL A 102 -0.74 1.05 24.06
C VAL A 102 -1.97 1.08 24.98
N ASN A 103 -2.36 -0.10 25.49
CA ASN A 103 -3.54 -0.31 26.35
C ASN A 103 -4.88 0.01 25.68
N PHE A 104 -5.00 -0.31 24.40
CA PHE A 104 -6.27 -0.30 23.67
C PHE A 104 -6.74 -1.74 23.45
N GLU A 105 -8.04 -1.98 23.67
CA GLU A 105 -8.66 -3.26 23.35
C GLU A 105 -8.87 -3.37 21.84
N ASN A 106 -9.41 -2.30 21.24
CA ASN A 106 -9.71 -2.21 19.82
C ASN A 106 -8.97 -1.06 19.15
N VAL A 107 -8.57 -1.26 17.89
CA VAL A 107 -7.97 -0.18 17.08
C VAL A 107 -8.98 0.95 16.82
N TYR A 108 -10.28 0.62 16.79
CA TYR A 108 -11.38 1.56 16.59
C TYR A 108 -11.61 2.53 17.75
N ASP A 109 -11.00 2.25 18.91
CA ASP A 109 -11.03 3.15 20.06
C ASP A 109 -10.16 4.40 19.82
N LEU A 110 -9.26 4.35 18.82
CA LEU A 110 -8.50 5.51 18.36
C LEU A 110 -9.44 6.47 17.64
N GLN A 111 -9.70 7.61 18.28
CA GLN A 111 -10.54 8.66 17.73
C GLN A 111 -9.71 9.76 17.06
N GLY A 112 -10.42 10.63 16.36
CA GLY A 112 -9.83 11.83 15.78
C GLY A 112 -8.99 11.55 14.53
N PRO A 113 -8.29 12.57 14.04
CA PRO A 113 -7.69 12.53 12.72
C PRO A 113 -6.54 11.50 12.57
N VAL A 114 -5.91 11.04 13.66
CA VAL A 114 -4.87 9.98 13.63
C VAL A 114 -5.43 8.61 13.26
N SER A 115 -6.73 8.40 13.43
CA SER A 115 -7.43 7.18 12.96
C SER A 115 -7.32 6.94 11.45
N GLN A 116 -6.94 7.95 10.66
CA GLN A 116 -6.71 7.79 9.22
C GLN A 116 -5.45 6.98 8.88
N PHE A 117 -4.51 6.87 9.83
CA PHE A 117 -3.31 6.06 9.67
C PHE A 117 -3.59 4.60 10.00
N GLN A 118 -2.82 3.68 9.44
CA GLN A 118 -2.92 2.26 9.78
C GLN A 118 -2.29 2.01 11.15
N ALA A 119 -3.10 2.18 12.20
CA ALA A 119 -2.70 1.93 13.57
C ALA A 119 -2.58 0.43 13.88
N ILE A 120 -1.63 0.09 14.75
CA ILE A 120 -1.39 -1.27 15.22
C ILE A 120 -1.47 -1.32 16.74
N LYS A 121 -1.82 -2.48 17.29
CA LYS A 121 -1.78 -2.69 18.74
C LYS A 121 -0.38 -3.09 19.20
N LEU A 122 -0.03 -2.68 20.41
CA LEU A 122 1.15 -3.19 21.12
C LEU A 122 0.88 -4.61 21.64
N ASP A 123 0.73 -5.55 20.70
CA ASP A 123 0.63 -6.98 20.92
C ASP A 123 1.53 -7.72 19.92
N GLN A 124 1.60 -9.06 20.04
CA GLN A 124 2.49 -9.86 19.21
C GLN A 124 2.19 -9.71 17.71
N THR A 125 0.91 -9.61 17.35
CA THR A 125 0.48 -9.51 15.95
C THR A 125 0.82 -8.15 15.37
N GLY A 126 0.49 -7.07 16.09
CA GLY A 126 0.78 -5.70 15.69
C GLY A 126 2.28 -5.43 15.59
N MET A 127 3.06 -5.88 16.57
CA MET A 127 4.52 -5.72 16.56
C MET A 127 5.20 -6.53 15.45
N ARG A 128 4.67 -7.71 15.11
CA ARG A 128 5.12 -8.45 13.91
C ARG A 128 4.82 -7.66 12.64
N GLY A 129 3.64 -7.05 12.54
CA GLY A 129 3.26 -6.16 11.46
C GLY A 129 4.21 -4.97 11.33
N LEU A 130 4.55 -4.31 12.45
CA LEU A 130 5.51 -3.22 12.49
C LEU A 130 6.88 -3.65 11.94
N CYS A 131 7.37 -4.82 12.38
CA CYS A 131 8.65 -5.34 11.92
C CYS A 131 8.65 -5.59 10.40
N ARG A 132 7.56 -6.11 9.85
CA ARG A 132 7.41 -6.28 8.40
C ARG A 132 7.39 -4.95 7.65
N SER A 133 6.71 -3.94 8.20
CA SER A 133 6.71 -2.59 7.62
C SER A 133 8.12 -1.98 7.58
N ILE A 134 8.87 -2.10 8.68
CA ILE A 134 10.27 -1.66 8.74
C ILE A 134 11.13 -2.46 7.75
N ALA A 135 10.95 -3.78 7.70
CA ALA A 135 11.67 -4.65 6.77
C ALA A 135 11.44 -4.27 5.30
N ALA A 136 10.21 -3.88 4.94
CA ALA A 136 9.87 -3.44 3.60
C ALA A 136 10.62 -2.16 3.21
N VAL A 137 10.82 -1.23 4.15
CA VAL A 137 11.60 0.00 3.91
C VAL A 137 13.09 -0.31 3.74
N ILE A 138 13.63 -1.24 4.54
CA ILE A 138 15.04 -1.65 4.45
C ILE A 138 15.30 -2.53 3.21
N GLY A 139 14.28 -3.21 2.70
CA GLY A 139 14.41 -4.22 1.63
C GLY A 139 14.82 -5.60 2.14
N LEU A 140 14.46 -5.94 3.39
CA LEU A 140 14.73 -7.25 3.98
C LEU A 140 13.63 -8.26 3.66
N ASP A 141 14.02 -9.54 3.59
CA ASP A 141 13.10 -10.67 3.44
C ASP A 141 12.17 -10.79 4.67
N PRO A 142 10.84 -10.65 4.49
CA PRO A 142 9.87 -10.73 5.57
C PRO A 142 9.94 -12.05 6.36
N LEU A 143 10.30 -13.17 5.71
CA LEU A 143 10.36 -14.47 6.37
C LEU A 143 11.50 -14.55 7.39
N LYS A 144 12.63 -13.90 7.10
CA LYS A 144 13.78 -13.84 8.03
C LYS A 144 13.46 -12.97 9.24
N VAL A 145 12.77 -11.85 9.02
CA VAL A 145 12.36 -10.93 10.08
C VAL A 145 11.32 -11.58 10.99
N ASP A 146 10.36 -12.30 10.41
CA ASP A 146 9.38 -13.07 11.17
C ASP A 146 10.03 -14.13 12.07
N ALA A 147 11.03 -14.84 11.56
CA ALA A 147 11.76 -15.83 12.34
C ALA A 147 12.50 -15.16 13.51
N ARG A 148 13.25 -14.07 13.27
CA ARG A 148 13.95 -13.33 14.35
C ARG A 148 12.97 -12.77 15.38
N PHE A 149 11.81 -12.28 14.93
CA PHE A 149 10.77 -11.73 15.78
C PHE A 149 10.22 -12.77 16.78
N LEU A 150 9.94 -13.99 16.32
CA LEU A 150 9.42 -15.05 17.19
C LEU A 150 10.36 -15.36 18.37
N TRP A 151 11.67 -15.27 18.14
CA TRP A 151 12.68 -15.50 19.18
C TRP A 151 12.83 -14.30 20.12
N ALA A 152 12.74 -13.07 19.59
CA ALA A 152 12.93 -11.85 20.37
C ALA A 152 11.65 -11.37 21.10
N TRP A 153 10.48 -11.92 20.75
CA TRP A 153 9.20 -11.52 21.32
C TRP A 153 9.09 -11.70 22.84
N PRO A 154 9.47 -12.84 23.45
CA PRO A 154 9.29 -13.05 24.89
C PRO A 154 10.02 -12.01 25.75
N ASP A 155 11.22 -11.59 25.32
CA ASP A 155 11.98 -10.56 26.01
C ASP A 155 11.31 -9.18 25.87
N LEU A 156 10.81 -8.85 24.68
CA LEU A 156 10.07 -7.62 24.45
C LEU A 156 8.79 -7.57 25.30
N GLU A 157 8.02 -8.66 25.32
CA GLU A 157 6.79 -8.77 26.08
C GLU A 157 7.03 -8.52 27.57
N LYS A 158 8.12 -9.09 28.12
CA LYS A 158 8.54 -8.85 29.50
C LYS A 158 8.92 -7.39 29.74
N SER A 159 9.68 -6.76 28.84
CA SER A 159 10.05 -5.35 28.96
C SER A 159 8.83 -4.42 28.85
N ILE A 160 7.86 -4.74 27.98
CA ILE A 160 6.58 -4.01 27.87
C ILE A 160 5.80 -4.13 29.18
N ALA A 161 5.70 -5.33 29.76
CA ALA A 161 5.00 -5.53 31.03
C ALA A 161 5.63 -4.72 32.17
N GLN A 162 6.97 -4.66 32.23
CA GLN A 162 7.70 -3.82 33.19
C GLN A 162 7.45 -2.32 32.98
N ALA A 163 7.49 -1.85 31.73
CA ALA A 163 7.19 -0.46 31.41
C ALA A 163 5.75 -0.07 31.79
N LYS A 164 4.77 -0.94 31.52
CA LYS A 164 3.37 -0.75 31.94
C LYS A 164 3.24 -0.66 33.46
N HIS A 165 3.97 -1.51 34.20
CA HIS A 165 3.96 -1.47 35.66
C HIS A 165 4.61 -0.19 36.22
N ALA A 166 5.69 0.29 35.60
CA ALA A 166 6.39 1.50 36.03
C ALA A 166 5.56 2.78 35.82
N ALA A 167 4.78 2.86 34.74
CA ALA A 167 3.98 4.03 34.40
C ALA A 167 2.65 4.14 35.18
N GLY A 168 2.22 3.09 35.87
CA GLY A 168 1.01 3.10 36.70
C GLY A 168 -0.31 3.00 35.91
N LYS A 169 -1.43 3.25 36.61
CA LYS A 169 -2.79 3.08 36.05
C LYS A 169 -3.10 4.21 35.08
N GLN A 170 -3.44 3.85 33.85
CA GLN A 170 -3.83 4.79 32.79
C GLN A 170 -5.31 5.20 32.93
N PRO A 171 -5.70 6.36 32.36
CA PRO A 171 -7.11 6.72 32.19
C PRO A 171 -7.86 5.64 31.41
N GLU A 172 -9.14 5.43 31.75
CA GLU A 172 -10.01 4.57 30.95
C GLU A 172 -10.18 5.15 29.55
N VAL A 173 -10.31 4.25 28.57
CA VAL A 173 -10.60 4.63 27.18
C VAL A 173 -11.97 5.35 27.17
N PRO A 174 -12.05 6.58 26.65
CA PRO A 174 -13.32 7.28 26.46
C PRO A 174 -14.29 6.42 25.64
N PRO A 175 -15.58 6.40 25.98
CA PRO A 175 -16.58 5.68 25.20
C PRO A 175 -16.60 6.22 23.77
N VAL A 176 -16.62 5.32 22.80
CA VAL A 176 -16.69 5.65 21.38
C VAL A 176 -18.11 6.09 21.03
N ASP A 177 -18.28 7.30 20.50
CA ASP A 177 -19.58 7.77 19.97
C ASP A 177 -19.92 6.98 18.70
N GLU A 178 -21.15 6.45 18.62
CA GLU A 178 -21.68 5.77 17.43
C GLU A 178 -21.53 6.62 16.15
N LYS A 179 -21.62 7.95 16.27
CA LYS A 179 -21.41 8.87 15.14
C LYS A 179 -19.98 8.85 14.63
N ASP A 180 -19.01 8.67 15.50
CA ASP A 180 -17.60 8.62 15.12
C ASP A 180 -17.24 7.25 14.51
N LEU A 181 -17.87 6.16 14.95
CA LEU A 181 -17.80 4.87 14.26
C LEU A 181 -18.33 4.95 12.82
N LEU A 182 -19.50 5.59 12.63
CA LEU A 182 -20.08 5.80 11.30
C LEU A 182 -19.18 6.64 10.41
N ARG A 183 -18.53 7.68 10.96
CA ARG A 183 -17.52 8.47 10.23
C ARG A 183 -16.30 7.63 9.86
N GLY A 184 -15.83 6.77 10.77
CA GLY A 184 -14.73 5.84 10.51
C GLY A 184 -15.03 4.89 9.35
N ILE A 185 -16.23 4.27 9.35
CA ILE A 185 -16.68 3.41 8.24
C ILE A 185 -16.73 4.18 6.93
N PHE A 186 -17.31 5.38 6.94
CA PHE A 186 -17.40 6.21 5.73
C PHE A 186 -16.02 6.60 5.18
N SER A 187 -15.06 6.88 6.06
CA SER A 187 -13.66 7.15 5.70
C SER A 187 -12.98 5.91 5.09
N ALA A 188 -13.16 4.74 5.68
CA ALA A 188 -12.62 3.48 5.18
C ALA A 188 -13.17 3.14 3.79
N VAL A 189 -14.48 3.30 3.57
CA VAL A 189 -15.12 3.09 2.27
C VAL A 189 -14.55 4.05 1.22
N ARG A 190 -14.40 5.33 1.53
CA ARG A 190 -13.79 6.30 0.60
C ARG A 190 -12.34 5.99 0.26
N THR A 191 -11.56 5.52 1.23
CA THR A 191 -10.17 5.08 1.00
C THR A 191 -10.12 3.85 0.10
N LEU A 192 -11.02 2.89 0.31
CA LEU A 192 -11.17 1.73 -0.59
C LEU A 192 -11.57 2.16 -1.99
N GLU A 193 -12.54 3.07 -2.14
CA GLU A 193 -12.92 3.64 -3.45
C GLU A 193 -11.71 4.28 -4.16
N LYS A 194 -10.92 5.09 -3.44
CA LYS A 194 -9.68 5.70 -3.98
C LYS A 194 -8.64 4.66 -4.38
N GLN A 195 -8.44 3.62 -3.56
CA GLN A 195 -7.48 2.54 -3.85
C GLN A 195 -7.92 1.69 -5.03
N VAL A 196 -9.21 1.38 -5.15
CA VAL A 196 -9.78 0.68 -6.32
C VAL A 196 -9.56 1.51 -7.58
N VAL A 197 -9.77 2.83 -7.53
CA VAL A 197 -9.47 3.72 -8.65
C VAL A 197 -7.97 3.76 -8.97
N ALA A 198 -7.10 3.84 -7.97
CA ALA A 198 -5.65 3.85 -8.17
C ALA A 198 -5.15 2.53 -8.78
N LEU A 199 -5.63 1.38 -8.28
CA LEU A 199 -5.32 0.04 -8.80
C LEU A 199 -5.83 -0.16 -10.23
N SER A 200 -6.99 0.41 -10.56
CA SER A 200 -7.52 0.40 -11.93
C SER A 200 -6.71 1.26 -12.90
N ASN A 201 -5.93 2.23 -12.40
CA ASN A 201 -5.10 3.13 -13.19
C ASN A 201 -3.61 2.76 -13.21
N SER A 202 -3.16 1.81 -12.38
CA SER A 202 -1.76 1.37 -12.29
C SER A 202 -1.52 0.05 -13.00
N VAL A 203 -1.96 -0.07 -14.26
CA VAL A 203 -1.43 -1.09 -15.18
C VAL A 203 -0.11 -0.52 -15.74
N PRO A 204 1.05 -1.11 -15.46
CA PRO A 204 2.29 -0.66 -16.09
C PRO A 204 2.18 -0.89 -17.60
N VAL A 205 2.21 0.19 -18.38
CA VAL A 205 2.40 0.13 -19.83
C VAL A 205 3.84 -0.33 -20.08
N VAL A 206 4.05 -1.65 -20.07
CA VAL A 206 5.29 -2.24 -20.56
C VAL A 206 5.31 -1.99 -22.07
N SER A 207 6.14 -1.05 -22.49
CA SER A 207 6.39 -0.80 -23.91
C SER A 207 7.26 -1.95 -24.42
N ILE A 208 6.62 -2.97 -24.98
CA ILE A 208 7.33 -4.03 -25.71
C ILE A 208 7.83 -3.39 -27.02
N PRO A 209 9.14 -3.49 -27.34
CA PRO A 209 9.64 -3.05 -28.63
C PRO A 209 8.91 -3.83 -29.74
N LEU A 210 8.33 -3.10 -30.69
CA LEU A 210 7.59 -3.64 -31.82
C LEU A 210 8.41 -4.75 -32.51
N SER A 211 7.85 -5.96 -32.57
CA SER A 211 8.37 -7.03 -33.39
C SER A 211 8.51 -6.57 -34.86
N PRO A 212 9.49 -7.08 -35.62
CA PRO A 212 9.85 -6.58 -36.97
C PRO A 212 8.73 -6.61 -38.02
N ASN A 213 7.59 -7.26 -37.77
CA ASN A 213 6.48 -7.39 -38.72
C ASN A 213 5.53 -6.18 -38.80
N VAL A 214 5.50 -5.26 -37.82
CA VAL A 214 4.61 -4.08 -37.89
C VAL A 214 5.03 -3.11 -39.01
N ASN A 215 6.29 -3.17 -39.46
CA ASN A 215 6.75 -2.41 -40.62
C ASN A 215 6.09 -2.88 -41.93
N ALA A 216 5.61 -4.12 -42.05
CA ALA A 216 4.92 -4.60 -43.26
C ALA A 216 3.55 -3.94 -43.46
N VAL A 217 2.83 -3.64 -42.36
CA VAL A 217 1.56 -2.88 -42.39
C VAL A 217 1.82 -1.43 -42.83
N LYS A 218 2.96 -0.84 -42.43
CA LYS A 218 3.39 0.49 -42.89
C LYS A 218 3.74 0.53 -44.39
N HIS A 219 4.04 -0.61 -45.01
CA HIS A 219 4.31 -0.73 -46.44
C HIS A 219 3.05 -1.05 -47.29
N GLY A 220 1.84 -0.82 -46.74
CA GLY A 220 0.58 -0.90 -47.50
C GLY A 220 0.01 -2.30 -47.69
N ARG A 221 0.55 -3.32 -47.00
CA ARG A 221 -0.03 -4.68 -46.99
C ARG A 221 -1.15 -4.76 -45.95
N SER A 222 -2.33 -5.21 -46.39
CA SER A 222 -3.47 -5.44 -45.50
C SER A 222 -3.37 -6.82 -44.85
N PRO A 223 -3.40 -6.93 -43.51
CA PRO A 223 -3.42 -8.21 -42.81
C PRO A 223 -4.51 -9.17 -43.30
N TRP A 224 -5.65 -8.63 -43.73
CA TRP A 224 -6.81 -9.40 -44.18
C TRP A 224 -6.59 -10.18 -45.49
N HIS A 225 -5.50 -9.91 -46.20
CA HIS A 225 -5.16 -10.57 -47.48
C HIS A 225 -3.82 -11.32 -47.40
N ASP A 226 -3.16 -11.33 -46.24
CA ASP A 226 -1.88 -11.98 -46.00
C ASP A 226 -1.98 -12.84 -44.75
N GLY A 227 -2.14 -14.15 -44.94
CA GLY A 227 -2.34 -15.11 -43.85
C GLY A 227 -1.15 -15.19 -42.89
N GLN A 228 0.09 -14.98 -43.37
CA GLN A 228 1.27 -14.99 -42.51
C GLN A 228 1.32 -13.73 -41.64
N LEU A 229 0.98 -12.58 -42.22
CA LEU A 229 0.86 -11.32 -41.48
C LEU A 229 -0.29 -11.37 -40.46
N MET A 230 -1.43 -11.97 -40.82
CA MET A 230 -2.56 -12.15 -39.90
C MET A 230 -2.21 -13.06 -38.73
N GLN A 231 -1.54 -14.19 -38.98
CA GLN A 231 -1.10 -15.09 -37.91
C GLN A 231 -0.14 -14.39 -36.95
N ALA A 232 0.84 -13.65 -37.47
CA ALA A 232 1.76 -12.90 -36.62
C ALA A 232 1.05 -11.84 -35.76
N ILE A 233 0.01 -11.20 -36.29
CA ILE A 233 -0.81 -10.22 -35.55
C ILE A 233 -1.69 -10.92 -34.51
N GLN A 234 -2.21 -12.12 -34.79
CA GLN A 234 -2.94 -12.94 -33.83
C GLN A 234 -2.07 -13.33 -32.65
N ASP A 235 -0.88 -13.89 -32.91
CA ASP A 235 0.05 -14.33 -31.88
C ASP A 235 0.47 -13.15 -30.97
N GLU A 236 0.69 -11.97 -31.56
CA GLU A 236 1.02 -10.76 -30.82
C GLU A 236 -0.15 -10.26 -29.96
N ILE A 237 -1.37 -10.26 -30.51
CA ILE A 237 -2.57 -9.83 -29.77
C ILE A 237 -2.89 -10.84 -28.65
N GLU A 238 -2.70 -12.13 -28.89
CA GLU A 238 -2.82 -13.18 -27.87
C GLU A 238 -1.81 -12.96 -26.74
N GLN A 239 -0.56 -12.63 -27.07
CA GLN A 239 0.48 -12.34 -26.08
C GLN A 239 0.15 -11.10 -25.23
N ILE A 240 -0.37 -10.03 -25.85
CA ILE A 240 -0.79 -8.81 -25.14
C ILE A 240 -2.02 -9.09 -24.27
N ALA A 241 -3.04 -9.76 -24.83
CA ALA A 241 -4.28 -10.08 -24.11
C ALA A 241 -4.03 -11.02 -22.92
N SER A 242 -3.10 -11.97 -23.06
CA SER A 242 -2.69 -12.91 -22.00
C SER A 242 -2.09 -12.25 -20.77
N GLN A 243 -1.66 -10.98 -20.86
CA GLN A 243 -1.21 -10.20 -19.70
C GLN A 243 -2.35 -9.84 -18.75
N TYR A 244 -3.58 -9.76 -19.26
CA TYR A 244 -4.76 -9.40 -18.47
C TYR A 244 -5.47 -10.63 -17.92
N LYS A 245 -5.71 -11.62 -18.79
CA LYS A 245 -6.43 -12.87 -18.49
C LYS A 245 -5.97 -13.97 -19.44
N PRO A 246 -6.01 -15.26 -19.05
CA PRO A 246 -5.72 -16.36 -19.97
C PRO A 246 -6.63 -16.32 -21.20
N VAL A 247 -6.04 -16.35 -22.40
CA VAL A 247 -6.78 -16.30 -23.67
C VAL A 247 -7.20 -17.71 -24.08
N ARG A 248 -8.44 -17.86 -24.55
CA ARG A 248 -8.99 -19.09 -25.11
C ARG A 248 -8.64 -19.22 -26.59
N TYR A 249 -8.87 -18.15 -27.35
CA TYR A 249 -8.48 -18.02 -28.75
C TYR A 249 -8.53 -16.57 -29.22
N VAL A 250 -7.78 -16.28 -30.28
CA VAL A 250 -7.86 -15.04 -31.06
C VAL A 250 -8.18 -15.42 -32.50
N THR A 251 -9.29 -14.92 -33.06
CA THR A 251 -9.74 -15.33 -34.39
C THR A 251 -10.27 -14.16 -35.23
N PRO A 252 -10.05 -14.12 -36.56
CA PRO A 252 -10.67 -13.13 -37.43
C PRO A 252 -12.14 -13.47 -37.62
N MET A 253 -13.00 -12.47 -37.50
CA MET A 253 -14.43 -12.62 -37.68
C MET A 253 -15.05 -11.34 -38.22
N GLU A 254 -16.34 -11.40 -38.55
CA GLU A 254 -17.12 -10.24 -38.95
C GLU A 254 -18.13 -9.89 -37.85
N ARG A 255 -18.12 -8.65 -37.38
CA ARG A 255 -19.05 -8.15 -36.35
C ARG A 255 -19.72 -6.88 -36.87
N LYS A 256 -21.05 -6.92 -36.99
CA LYS A 256 -21.86 -5.78 -37.49
C LYS A 256 -21.40 -5.23 -38.85
N GLY A 257 -20.94 -6.11 -39.76
CA GLY A 257 -20.45 -5.72 -41.09
C GLY A 257 -19.00 -5.23 -41.12
N GLU A 258 -18.28 -5.26 -39.99
CA GLU A 258 -16.87 -4.89 -39.90
C GLU A 258 -16.00 -6.12 -39.63
N LYS A 259 -14.86 -6.20 -40.33
CA LYS A 259 -13.85 -7.23 -40.09
C LYS A 259 -13.09 -6.90 -38.80
N VAL A 260 -13.17 -7.79 -37.82
CA VAL A 260 -12.55 -7.62 -36.50
C VAL A 260 -11.76 -8.86 -36.09
N LEU A 261 -10.75 -8.67 -35.26
CA LEU A 261 -10.07 -9.75 -34.58
C LEU A 261 -10.70 -9.94 -33.21
N GLY A 262 -11.45 -11.04 -33.05
CA GLY A 262 -12.14 -11.40 -31.83
C GLY A 262 -11.18 -12.07 -30.84
N VAL A 263 -11.11 -11.54 -29.62
CA VAL A 263 -10.34 -12.10 -28.51
C VAL A 263 -11.33 -12.67 -27.50
N MET A 264 -11.19 -13.96 -27.20
CA MET A 264 -11.99 -14.65 -26.18
C MET A 264 -11.09 -15.08 -25.03
N PHE A 265 -11.50 -14.79 -23.79
CA PHE A 265 -10.79 -15.22 -22.59
C PHE A 265 -11.29 -16.58 -22.08
N ALA A 266 -10.44 -17.29 -21.34
CA ALA A 266 -10.72 -18.64 -20.87
C ALA A 266 -11.95 -18.69 -19.94
N ASP A 267 -12.17 -17.63 -19.17
CA ASP A 267 -13.31 -17.47 -18.25
C ASP A 267 -14.62 -17.11 -18.95
N GLY A 268 -14.60 -16.83 -20.27
CA GLY A 268 -15.79 -16.46 -21.03
C GLY A 268 -16.30 -15.04 -20.73
N GLU A 269 -15.58 -14.28 -19.90
CA GLU A 269 -15.95 -12.93 -19.49
C GLU A 269 -15.14 -11.86 -20.24
N GLY A 270 -15.68 -10.66 -20.27
CA GLY A 270 -14.98 -9.50 -20.84
C GLY A 270 -13.85 -8.99 -19.93
N LEU A 271 -13.24 -7.89 -20.38
CA LEU A 271 -12.31 -7.11 -19.58
C LEU A 271 -13.04 -5.97 -18.84
N SER A 272 -12.47 -5.52 -17.72
CA SER A 272 -12.90 -4.25 -17.10
C SER A 272 -12.69 -3.07 -18.05
N GLN A 273 -13.40 -1.95 -17.84
CA GLN A 273 -13.29 -0.77 -18.72
C GLN A 273 -11.84 -0.25 -18.87
N GLY A 274 -11.05 -0.25 -17.79
CA GLY A 274 -9.65 0.17 -17.82
C GLY A 274 -8.79 -0.77 -18.68
N GLN A 275 -8.84 -2.08 -18.39
CA GLN A 275 -8.11 -3.11 -19.13
C GLN A 275 -8.49 -3.14 -20.62
N PHE A 276 -9.78 -2.96 -20.94
CA PHE A 276 -10.24 -2.87 -22.33
C PHE A 276 -9.62 -1.66 -23.04
N LYS A 277 -9.66 -0.48 -22.42
CA LYS A 277 -9.09 0.74 -23.00
C LYS A 277 -7.59 0.61 -23.23
N ASP A 278 -6.88 -0.03 -22.30
CA ASP A 278 -5.44 -0.24 -22.39
C ASP A 278 -5.09 -1.27 -23.48
N LEU A 279 -5.83 -2.38 -23.58
CA LEU A 279 -5.69 -3.33 -24.68
C LEU A 279 -5.93 -2.66 -26.04
N MET A 280 -6.97 -1.83 -26.17
CA MET A 280 -7.26 -1.11 -27.41
C MET A 280 -6.15 -0.10 -27.75
N ASN A 281 -5.57 0.58 -26.76
CA ASN A 281 -4.45 1.48 -26.98
C ASN A 281 -3.18 0.73 -27.41
N GLN A 282 -2.90 -0.41 -26.79
CA GLN A 282 -1.72 -1.22 -27.10
C GLN A 282 -1.82 -1.88 -28.47
N THR A 283 -3.02 -2.21 -28.94
CA THR A 283 -3.26 -2.87 -30.24
C THR A 283 -3.38 -1.89 -31.41
N ARG A 284 -3.52 -0.58 -31.16
CA ARG A 284 -3.57 0.48 -32.19
C ARG A 284 -2.37 0.42 -33.14
N GLY A 285 -2.61 0.77 -34.40
CA GLY A 285 -1.58 0.85 -35.44
C GLY A 285 -1.27 -0.46 -36.17
N ARG A 286 -1.96 -1.56 -35.84
CA ARG A 286 -1.77 -2.88 -36.49
C ARG A 286 -2.65 -3.13 -37.73
N GLY A 287 -3.45 -2.15 -38.15
CA GLY A 287 -4.31 -2.29 -39.32
C GLY A 287 -5.48 -3.28 -39.14
N VAL A 288 -5.78 -3.65 -37.90
CA VAL A 288 -6.91 -4.51 -37.51
C VAL A 288 -7.72 -3.85 -36.40
N THR A 289 -9.03 -4.07 -36.40
CA THR A 289 -9.92 -3.68 -35.30
C THR A 289 -10.04 -4.86 -34.34
N VAL A 290 -9.70 -4.67 -33.07
CA VAL A 290 -9.80 -5.72 -32.04
C VAL A 290 -11.14 -5.61 -31.32
N ALA A 291 -11.78 -6.75 -31.08
CA ALA A 291 -13.01 -6.85 -30.31
C ALA A 291 -12.85 -7.92 -29.22
N VAL A 292 -13.24 -7.60 -27.99
CA VAL A 292 -13.34 -8.59 -26.92
C VAL A 292 -14.70 -9.27 -27.01
N LEU A 293 -14.70 -10.58 -26.94
CA LEU A 293 -15.88 -11.44 -26.98
C LEU A 293 -16.19 -11.97 -25.58
N THR A 294 -17.46 -12.29 -25.36
CA THR A 294 -17.92 -12.96 -24.15
C THR A 294 -18.77 -14.17 -24.53
N ASP A 295 -18.82 -15.19 -23.67
CA ASP A 295 -19.63 -16.40 -23.93
C ASP A 295 -21.13 -16.04 -24.11
N ARG A 296 -21.61 -14.98 -23.44
CA ARG A 296 -22.99 -14.46 -23.61
C ARG A 296 -23.29 -13.91 -25.00
N GLU A 297 -22.27 -13.44 -25.73
CA GLU A 297 -22.42 -12.90 -27.07
C GLU A 297 -22.34 -13.98 -28.15
N LEU A 298 -21.76 -15.16 -27.84
CA LEU A 298 -21.73 -16.31 -28.75
C LEU A 298 -23.04 -17.10 -28.75
N ASP A 299 -23.75 -17.15 -27.62
CA ASP A 299 -25.05 -17.83 -27.51
C ASP A 299 -26.20 -17.08 -28.24
N GLN A 300 -25.94 -15.87 -28.76
CA GLN A 300 -26.91 -15.03 -29.47
C GLN A 300 -26.63 -14.89 -30.98
N SER A 301 -25.65 -15.61 -31.51
CA SER A 301 -25.25 -15.60 -32.94
C SER A 301 -25.61 -16.87 -33.67
#